data_AF-A0A6A1UXY8-F1
#
_entry.id   AF-A0A6A1UXY8-F1
#
_cell.length_a   1.000
_cell.length_b   1.000
_cell.length_c   1.000
_cell.angle_alpha   90.00
_cell.angle_beta   90.00
_cell.angle_gamma   90.00
#
_symmetry.space_group_name_H-M   'P 1'
#
loop_
_entity.id
_entity.type
_entity.pdbx_description
1 polymer ?
#
loop_
_entity_poly.entity_id
_entity_poly.type
_entity_poly.pdbx_seq_one_letter_code
_entity_poly.pdbx_strand_id
1 'polypeptide(L)'
;MYQQRQSNTAVANNATGSGDTTYTKIFVGGLAWETQRETLKRYFEQFGEILEAAVIVDKNTGRSKGYGFVTFKDPDSARRACRYQYPVIDGRRANCNLAAFGARNNYPTTPSRGMEKFRPSLRTMAPVPFQGPPTYFHPHIPQHTFPYSAYG
;
A
#
# COMPACT_ATOMS: atom_id res chain seq x y z
N MET A 1 31.24 -35.89 -14.93
CA MET A 1 29.81 -35.98 -14.53
C MET A 1 29.48 -34.85 -13.56
N TYR A 2 29.35 -33.61 -14.05
CA TYR A 2 29.00 -32.48 -13.18
C TYR A 2 27.54 -32.64 -12.72
N GLN A 3 27.36 -33.09 -11.47
CA GLN A 3 26.07 -33.15 -10.80
C GLN A 3 25.58 -31.72 -10.60
N GLN A 4 24.60 -31.33 -11.39
CA GLN A 4 23.98 -30.02 -11.37
C GLN A 4 23.35 -29.78 -9.99
N ARG A 5 23.89 -28.79 -9.29
CA ARG A 5 23.45 -28.30 -7.98
C ARG A 5 22.02 -27.75 -8.13
N GLN A 6 21.03 -28.60 -7.85
CA GLN A 6 19.62 -28.18 -7.86
C GLN A 6 19.41 -27.23 -6.67
N SER A 7 19.12 -25.98 -7.01
CA SER A 7 18.76 -24.91 -6.09
C SER A 7 17.49 -25.29 -5.34
N ASN A 8 17.65 -25.69 -4.08
CA ASN A 8 16.56 -25.99 -3.17
C ASN A 8 15.92 -24.66 -2.71
N THR A 9 14.95 -24.14 -3.47
CA THR A 9 14.11 -23.02 -3.00
C THR A 9 13.10 -23.58 -2.01
N ALA A 10 13.45 -23.52 -0.72
CA ALA A 10 12.53 -23.79 0.38
C ALA A 10 11.36 -22.81 0.32
N VAL A 11 10.25 -23.26 -0.24
CA VAL A 11 8.95 -22.59 -0.21
C VAL A 11 8.47 -22.57 1.25
N ALA A 12 8.55 -21.39 1.87
CA ALA A 12 8.07 -21.17 3.22
C ALA A 12 6.55 -21.40 3.28
N ASN A 13 6.19 -22.56 3.82
CA ASN A 13 4.83 -22.98 4.10
C ASN A 13 4.20 -22.04 5.14
N ASN A 14 3.24 -21.23 4.73
CA ASN A 14 2.21 -20.68 5.60
C ASN A 14 0.96 -20.35 4.76
N ALA A 15 0.25 -21.38 4.32
CA ALA A 15 -1.15 -21.31 3.95
C ALA A 15 -1.80 -22.65 4.30
N THR A 16 -2.64 -22.61 5.32
CA THR A 16 -3.57 -23.64 5.75
C THR A 16 -4.32 -24.28 4.58
N GLY A 17 -4.26 -25.62 4.48
CA GLY A 17 -5.28 -26.44 3.83
C GLY A 17 -5.07 -26.79 2.35
N SER A 18 -4.68 -28.04 2.11
CA SER A 18 -5.03 -28.91 0.96
C SER A 18 -4.67 -28.47 -0.47
N GLY A 19 -3.69 -29.17 -1.05
CA GLY A 19 -3.43 -29.21 -2.50
C GLY A 19 -2.49 -28.12 -3.00
N ASP A 20 -1.63 -28.45 -3.96
CA ASP A 20 -0.69 -27.52 -4.58
C ASP A 20 -1.43 -26.41 -5.34
N THR A 21 -1.84 -25.35 -4.63
CA THR A 21 -2.56 -24.20 -5.21
C THR A 21 -1.64 -23.23 -5.95
N THR A 22 -0.36 -23.56 -6.10
CA THR A 22 0.69 -22.75 -6.74
C THR A 22 0.28 -22.22 -8.11
N TYR A 23 -0.46 -23.02 -8.89
CA TYR A 23 -0.89 -22.68 -10.25
C TYR A 23 -2.40 -22.42 -10.38
N THR A 24 -3.19 -22.64 -9.34
CA THR A 24 -4.65 -22.50 -9.37
C THR A 24 -5.14 -21.28 -8.58
N LYS A 25 -4.32 -20.73 -7.68
CA LYS A 25 -4.65 -19.55 -6.90
C LYS A 25 -4.07 -18.28 -7.52
N ILE A 26 -4.91 -17.27 -7.68
CA ILE A 26 -4.54 -15.93 -8.10
C ILE A 26 -4.70 -14.92 -6.96
N PHE A 27 -3.82 -13.93 -6.95
CA PHE A 27 -3.90 -12.71 -6.17
C PHE A 27 -4.57 -11.62 -7.01
N VAL A 28 -5.48 -10.87 -6.39
CA VAL A 28 -6.18 -9.73 -6.98
C VAL A 28 -6.03 -8.52 -6.07
N GLY A 29 -5.24 -7.53 -6.47
CA GLY A 29 -4.99 -6.29 -5.73
C GLY A 29 -5.66 -5.07 -6.34
N GLY A 30 -5.77 -3.97 -5.60
CA GLY A 30 -6.33 -2.71 -6.11
C GLY A 30 -7.85 -2.71 -6.22
N LEU A 31 -8.53 -3.55 -5.43
CA LEU A 31 -10.00 -3.63 -5.40
C LEU A 31 -10.60 -2.37 -4.77
N ALA A 32 -11.88 -2.10 -5.09
CA ALA A 32 -12.65 -1.12 -4.33
C ALA A 32 -12.81 -1.63 -2.89
N TRP A 33 -12.94 -0.73 -1.90
CA TRP A 33 -13.12 -1.18 -0.52
C TRP A 33 -14.49 -1.82 -0.31
N GLU A 34 -15.42 -1.47 -1.19
CA GLU A 34 -16.78 -1.94 -1.30
C GLU A 34 -16.86 -3.27 -2.06
N THR A 35 -15.80 -3.68 -2.79
CA THR A 35 -15.76 -4.95 -3.51
C THR A 35 -15.78 -6.11 -2.52
N GLN A 36 -16.83 -6.95 -2.63
CA GLN A 36 -17.02 -8.13 -1.79
C GLN A 36 -16.62 -9.41 -2.53
N ARG A 37 -16.58 -10.52 -1.79
CA ARG A 37 -16.27 -11.86 -2.33
C ARG A 37 -17.23 -12.25 -3.45
N GLU A 38 -18.50 -11.85 -3.39
CA GLU A 38 -19.51 -12.16 -4.39
C GLU A 38 -19.21 -11.47 -5.73
N THR A 39 -18.87 -10.19 -5.71
CA THR A 39 -18.49 -9.44 -6.92
C THR A 39 -17.21 -9.99 -7.53
N LEU A 40 -16.22 -10.28 -6.69
CA LEU A 40 -14.97 -10.89 -7.09
C LEU A 40 -15.22 -12.26 -7.75
N LYS A 41 -16.02 -13.12 -7.11
CA LYS A 41 -16.39 -14.44 -7.64
C LYS A 41 -17.09 -14.29 -9.00
N ARG A 42 -18.15 -13.48 -9.08
CA ARG A 42 -18.91 -13.25 -10.33
C ARG A 42 -18.02 -12.78 -11.47
N TYR A 43 -17.06 -11.90 -11.18
CA TYR A 43 -16.13 -11.43 -12.19
C TYR A 43 -15.23 -12.57 -12.68
N PHE A 44 -14.66 -13.38 -11.79
CA PHE A 44 -13.70 -14.41 -12.19
C PHE A 44 -14.34 -15.72 -12.69
N GLU A 45 -15.63 -15.96 -12.43
CA GLU A 45 -16.35 -17.14 -12.91
C GLU A 45 -16.34 -17.26 -14.44
N GLN A 46 -16.19 -16.14 -15.17
CA GLN A 46 -16.05 -16.14 -16.63
C GLN A 46 -14.79 -16.87 -17.13
N PHE A 47 -13.76 -17.00 -16.29
CA PHE A 47 -12.52 -17.67 -16.65
C PHE A 47 -12.54 -19.16 -16.29
N GLY A 48 -13.43 -19.60 -15.40
CA GLY A 48 -13.59 -21.01 -15.03
C GLY A 48 -14.24 -21.21 -13.67
N GLU A 49 -14.38 -22.48 -13.27
CA GLU A 49 -14.98 -22.87 -12.00
C GLU A 49 -14.11 -22.41 -10.82
N ILE A 50 -14.71 -21.68 -9.88
CA ILE A 50 -14.06 -21.15 -8.68
C ILE A 50 -14.35 -22.07 -7.50
N LEU A 51 -13.29 -22.54 -6.84
CA LEU A 51 -13.38 -23.28 -5.58
C LEU A 51 -13.56 -22.33 -4.40
N GLU A 52 -12.81 -21.23 -4.38
CA GLU A 52 -12.83 -20.28 -3.27
C GLU A 52 -12.55 -18.86 -3.75
N ALA A 53 -13.29 -17.89 -3.20
CA ALA A 53 -13.04 -16.46 -3.37
C ALA A 53 -13.02 -15.79 -2.00
N ALA A 54 -11.94 -15.08 -1.68
CA ALA A 54 -11.75 -14.44 -0.39
C ALA A 54 -11.24 -13.01 -0.56
N VAL A 55 -11.95 -12.03 0.01
CA VAL A 55 -11.47 -10.65 0.15
C VAL A 55 -10.87 -10.50 1.54
N ILE A 56 -9.65 -9.95 1.61
CA ILE A 56 -9.00 -9.79 2.91
C ILE A 56 -9.53 -8.53 3.58
N VAL A 57 -10.07 -8.71 4.77
CA VAL A 57 -10.55 -7.65 5.64
C VAL A 57 -9.61 -7.48 6.83
N ASP A 58 -9.50 -6.25 7.33
CA ASP A 58 -8.83 -5.96 8.59
C ASP A 58 -9.70 -6.46 9.75
N LYS A 59 -9.12 -7.27 10.64
CA LYS A 59 -9.84 -7.89 11.75
C LYS A 59 -10.29 -6.89 12.82
N ASN A 60 -9.60 -5.76 12.96
CA ASN A 60 -9.92 -4.74 13.96
C ASN A 60 -11.01 -3.80 13.47
N THR A 61 -10.94 -3.39 12.20
CA THR A 61 -11.87 -2.39 11.63
C THR A 61 -13.02 -3.01 10.83
N GLY A 62 -12.91 -4.28 10.45
CA GLY A 62 -13.86 -4.96 9.56
C GLY A 62 -13.82 -4.47 8.10
N ARG A 63 -12.93 -3.53 7.76
CA ARG A 63 -12.85 -2.93 6.42
C ARG A 63 -12.00 -3.76 5.48
N SER A 64 -12.34 -3.75 4.19
CA SER A 64 -11.53 -4.38 3.14
C SER A 64 -10.14 -3.76 3.08
N LYS A 65 -9.12 -4.61 2.92
CA LYS A 65 -7.73 -4.19 2.67
C LYS A 65 -7.46 -3.88 1.20
N GLY A 66 -8.48 -3.98 0.32
CA GLY A 66 -8.36 -3.68 -1.11
C GLY A 66 -7.66 -4.77 -1.92
N TYR A 67 -7.61 -5.99 -1.40
CA TYR A 67 -7.09 -7.16 -2.13
C TYR A 67 -7.79 -8.45 -1.70
N GLY A 68 -7.70 -9.45 -2.56
CA GLY A 68 -8.28 -10.77 -2.35
C GLY A 68 -7.54 -11.88 -3.09
N PHE A 69 -8.03 -13.10 -2.90
CA PHE A 69 -7.54 -14.30 -3.56
C PHE A 69 -8.71 -15.04 -4.20
N VAL A 70 -8.43 -15.65 -5.36
CA VAL A 70 -9.35 -16.57 -6.03
C VAL A 70 -8.62 -17.87 -6.28
N THR A 71 -9.21 -18.97 -5.85
CA THR A 71 -8.73 -20.33 -6.13
C THR A 71 -9.64 -20.94 -7.18
N PHE A 72 -9.08 -21.24 -8.35
CA PHE A 72 -9.78 -21.98 -9.39
C PHE A 72 -9.68 -23.49 -9.17
N LYS A 73 -10.59 -24.23 -9.78
CA LYS A 73 -10.50 -25.69 -9.88
C LYS A 73 -9.35 -26.12 -10.79
N ASP A 74 -9.18 -25.42 -11.91
CA ASP A 74 -8.20 -25.74 -12.94
C ASP A 74 -7.10 -24.67 -13.04
N PRO A 75 -5.83 -25.06 -13.25
CA PRO A 75 -4.72 -24.12 -13.41
C PRO A 75 -4.81 -23.30 -14.71
N ASP A 76 -5.45 -23.85 -15.75
CA ASP A 76 -5.67 -23.11 -17.00
C ASP A 76 -6.58 -21.90 -16.80
N SER A 77 -7.61 -22.03 -15.96
CA SER A 77 -8.52 -20.94 -15.58
C SER A 77 -7.77 -19.80 -14.89
N ALA A 78 -6.84 -20.12 -13.98
CA ALA A 78 -5.96 -19.14 -13.34
C ALA A 78 -5.05 -18.44 -14.36
N ARG A 79 -4.47 -19.19 -15.30
CA ARG A 79 -3.64 -18.62 -16.39
C ARG A 79 -4.44 -17.67 -17.28
N ARG A 80 -5.68 -18.04 -17.63
CA ARG A 80 -6.58 -17.19 -18.42
C ARG A 80 -6.95 -15.91 -17.67
N ALA A 81 -7.26 -16.00 -16.39
CA ALA A 81 -7.53 -14.84 -15.55
C ALA A 81 -6.32 -13.88 -15.45
N CYS A 82 -5.10 -14.41 -15.36
CA CYS A 82 -3.88 -13.59 -15.35
C CYS A 82 -3.46 -13.05 -16.71
N ARG A 83 -4.07 -13.50 -17.83
CA ARG A 83 -3.73 -13.00 -19.17
C ARG A 83 -4.01 -11.50 -19.31
N TYR A 84 -5.08 -11.03 -18.68
CA TYR A 84 -5.38 -9.61 -18.55
C TYR A 84 -5.03 -9.14 -17.14
N GLN A 85 -3.79 -8.69 -16.95
CA GLN A 85 -3.26 -8.33 -15.64
C GLN A 85 -4.02 -7.18 -14.96
N TYR A 86 -4.70 -6.31 -15.71
CA TYR A 86 -5.31 -5.08 -15.18
C TYR A 86 -6.84 -4.99 -15.39
N PRO A 87 -7.65 -5.91 -14.82
CA PRO A 87 -9.10 -5.87 -14.93
C PRO A 87 -9.71 -4.65 -14.24
N VAL A 88 -10.85 -4.18 -14.74
CA VAL A 88 -11.66 -3.16 -14.06
C VAL A 88 -12.78 -3.87 -13.31
N ILE A 89 -12.82 -3.73 -11.99
CA ILE A 89 -13.81 -4.32 -11.08
C ILE A 89 -14.39 -3.18 -10.24
N ASP A 90 -15.72 -3.05 -10.20
CA ASP A 90 -16.42 -1.94 -9.52
C ASP A 90 -15.90 -0.54 -9.92
N GLY A 91 -15.57 -0.36 -11.20
CA GLY A 91 -15.04 0.91 -11.72
C GLY A 91 -13.59 1.22 -11.30
N ARG A 92 -12.91 0.32 -10.59
CA ARG A 92 -11.50 0.47 -10.20
C ARG A 92 -10.61 -0.52 -10.96
N ARG A 93 -9.44 -0.05 -11.41
CA ARG A 93 -8.42 -0.91 -12.02
C ARG A 93 -7.75 -1.75 -10.94
N ALA A 94 -7.92 -3.06 -11.03
CA ALA A 94 -7.28 -4.06 -10.21
C ALA A 94 -6.00 -4.60 -10.88
N ASN A 95 -5.25 -5.43 -10.15
CA ASN A 95 -4.05 -6.13 -10.62
C ASN A 95 -4.17 -7.63 -10.30
N CYS A 96 -4.02 -8.50 -11.30
CA CYS A 96 -4.16 -9.94 -11.16
C CYS A 96 -2.84 -10.66 -11.44
N ASN A 97 -2.37 -11.46 -10.49
CA ASN A 97 -1.16 -12.28 -10.63
C ASN A 97 -1.37 -13.67 -10.03
N LEU A 98 -0.58 -14.65 -10.46
CA LEU A 98 -0.54 -15.94 -9.78
C LEU A 98 -0.05 -15.74 -8.34
N ALA A 99 -0.77 -16.28 -7.34
CA ALA A 99 -0.51 -16.01 -5.93
C ALA A 99 0.89 -16.49 -5.48
N ALA A 100 1.41 -17.53 -6.13
CA ALA A 100 2.77 -18.03 -5.92
C ALA A 100 3.87 -17.00 -6.25
N PHE A 101 3.59 -15.97 -7.07
CA PHE A 101 4.53 -14.87 -7.31
C PHE A 101 4.44 -13.77 -6.25
N GLY A 102 3.30 -13.61 -5.57
CA GLY A 102 3.11 -12.63 -4.50
C GLY A 102 3.68 -13.11 -3.16
N ALA A 103 3.62 -14.41 -2.87
CA ALA A 103 4.08 -14.98 -1.59
C ALA A 103 5.58 -14.79 -1.32
N ARG A 104 6.38 -14.60 -2.37
CA ARG A 104 7.83 -14.32 -2.29
C ARG A 104 8.16 -12.86 -2.01
N ASN A 105 7.16 -11.96 -2.02
CA ASN A 105 7.34 -10.59 -1.62
C ASN A 105 6.41 -10.28 -0.44
N ASN A 106 6.98 -10.29 0.77
CA ASN A 106 6.47 -9.45 1.85
C ASN A 106 6.42 -8.02 1.29
N TYR A 107 5.29 -7.59 0.76
CA TYR A 107 5.06 -6.18 0.50
C TYR A 107 4.50 -5.58 1.81
N PRO A 108 5.32 -4.87 2.60
CA PRO A 108 4.82 -3.84 3.47
C PRO A 108 4.30 -2.72 2.57
N THR A 109 3.04 -2.81 2.12
CA THR A 109 2.41 -1.71 1.37
C THR A 109 1.94 -0.65 2.35
N THR A 110 2.89 -0.05 3.06
CA THR A 110 2.79 1.36 3.40
C THR A 110 3.61 2.12 2.35
N PRO A 111 3.00 2.66 1.28
CA PRO A 111 3.46 3.96 0.87
C PRO A 111 3.17 4.83 2.08
N SER A 112 4.19 5.11 2.88
CA SER A 112 4.19 6.26 3.78
C SER A 112 4.09 7.48 2.88
N ARG A 113 2.88 7.69 2.34
CA ARG A 113 2.46 8.94 1.72
C ARG A 113 2.57 9.92 2.87
N GLY A 114 3.61 10.74 2.78
CA GLY A 114 4.04 11.67 3.82
C GLY A 114 2.84 12.33 4.46
N MET A 115 2.65 12.03 5.74
CA MET A 115 1.84 12.81 6.64
C MET A 115 2.79 13.35 7.70
N GLU A 116 3.31 14.54 7.40
CA GLU A 116 3.29 15.67 8.32
C GLU A 116 3.48 15.31 9.80
N LYS A 117 4.74 15.25 10.24
CA LYS A 117 5.07 15.59 11.63
C LYS A 117 6.30 16.48 11.62
N PHE A 118 6.10 17.75 11.26
CA PHE A 118 6.91 18.83 11.80
C PHE A 118 6.84 18.75 13.33
N ARG A 119 7.83 18.08 13.93
CA ARG A 119 8.19 18.32 15.32
C ARG A 119 9.32 19.35 15.26
N PRO A 120 9.09 20.62 15.60
CA PRO A 120 10.23 21.46 15.96
C PRO A 120 10.81 20.85 17.23
N SER A 121 12.04 20.36 17.13
CA SER A 121 12.82 19.93 18.29
C SER A 121 12.86 21.08 19.29
N LEU A 122 12.18 20.89 20.41
CA LEU A 122 12.32 21.69 21.61
C LEU A 122 13.81 21.63 21.98
N ARG A 123 14.54 22.72 21.66
CA ARG A 123 15.96 22.84 21.99
C ARG A 123 16.08 22.88 23.51
N THR A 124 16.67 21.83 24.07
CA THR A 124 17.15 21.80 25.45
C THR A 124 18.17 22.92 25.62
N MET A 125 17.84 23.92 26.43
CA MET A 125 18.70 25.06 26.72
C MET A 125 19.75 24.62 27.75
N ALA A 126 21.03 24.71 27.40
CA ALA A 126 22.12 24.67 28.36
C ALA A 126 22.58 26.13 28.62
N PRO A 127 22.85 26.53 29.88
CA PRO A 127 23.25 27.89 30.21
C PRO A 127 24.72 28.13 29.84
N VAL A 128 24.99 29.18 29.06
CA VAL A 128 26.34 29.64 28.76
C VAL A 128 26.61 30.92 29.57
N PRO A 129 27.71 31.01 30.34
CA PRO A 129 27.98 32.16 31.18
C PRO A 129 28.49 33.37 30.39
N PHE A 130 27.87 34.51 30.70
CA PHE A 130 28.35 35.91 30.75
C PHE A 130 29.76 36.22 30.21
N GLN A 131 29.85 37.17 29.25
CA GLN A 131 30.95 38.16 29.18
C GLN A 131 30.62 39.34 28.23
N GLY A 132 30.53 40.55 28.80
CA GLY A 132 30.97 41.82 28.17
C GLY A 132 29.91 42.73 27.51
N PRO A 133 29.83 44.04 27.88
CA PRO A 133 29.16 45.07 27.09
C PRO A 133 30.17 45.76 26.14
N PRO A 134 29.73 46.31 24.99
CA PRO A 134 29.80 47.77 24.89
C PRO A 134 28.66 48.43 24.08
N THR A 135 28.15 49.51 24.67
CA THR A 135 27.84 50.82 24.08
C THR A 135 27.46 50.98 22.59
N TYR A 136 26.38 51.75 22.41
CA TYR A 136 26.20 52.75 21.33
C TYR A 136 26.09 52.22 19.89
N PHE A 137 24.88 52.17 19.35
CA PHE A 137 24.46 53.14 18.33
C PHE A 137 22.96 52.98 18.02
N HIS A 138 22.22 54.06 18.20
CA HIS A 138 20.84 54.21 17.74
C HIS A 138 20.85 55.12 16.51
N PRO A 139 20.41 54.64 15.34
CA PRO A 139 19.89 55.53 14.32
C PRO A 139 18.44 55.21 13.93
N HIS A 140 17.55 56.07 14.42
CA HIS A 140 16.42 56.73 13.76
C HIS A 140 16.02 56.36 12.29
N ILE A 141 14.74 55.95 12.14
CA ILE A 141 13.63 56.53 11.29
C ILE A 141 13.80 56.49 9.73
N PRO A 142 12.73 56.40 8.88
CA PRO A 142 11.28 56.50 9.12
C PRO A 142 10.38 55.37 8.58
N GLN A 143 9.25 55.23 9.27
CA GLN A 143 8.01 54.63 8.76
C GLN A 143 7.38 55.57 7.72
N HIS A 144 7.22 55.12 6.48
CA HIS A 144 6.45 55.87 5.48
C HIS A 144 4.96 55.71 5.74
N THR A 145 4.39 56.79 6.28
CA THR A 145 2.98 57.15 6.29
C THR A 145 2.39 57.13 4.88
N PHE A 146 1.30 56.37 4.69
CA PHE A 146 0.33 56.65 3.64
C PHE A 146 -0.87 57.37 4.27
N PRO A 147 -1.22 58.59 3.83
CA PRO A 147 -2.38 59.31 4.33
C PRO A 147 -3.62 59.09 3.46
N TYR A 148 -4.79 59.28 4.11
CA TYR A 148 -6.10 59.61 3.54
C TYR A 148 -6.85 58.47 2.79
N SER A 149 -8.15 58.25 2.96
CA SER A 149 -9.13 58.84 3.88
C SER A 149 -10.41 58.02 3.86
N ALA A 150 -11.13 58.06 4.99
CA ALA A 150 -12.54 57.73 5.09
C ALA A 150 -13.38 58.94 4.62
N TYR A 151 -14.51 58.65 3.95
CA TYR A 151 -15.81 59.35 3.90
C TYR A 151 -16.42 59.29 2.49
N GLY A 152 -17.69 58.87 2.43
CA GLY A 152 -18.57 58.96 1.27
C GLY A 152 -19.42 57.73 1.07
#